data_AF-A0A2V8L6D7-F1
#
_entry.id   AF-A0A2V8L6D7-F1
#
_cell.length_a   1.000
_cell.length_b   1.000
_cell.length_c   1.000
_cell.angle_alpha   90.00
_cell.angle_beta   90.00
_cell.angle_gamma   90.00
#
_symmetry.space_group_name_H-M   'P 1'
#
loop_
_entity.id
_entity.type
_entity.pdbx_description
1 polymer ?
#
loop_
_entity_poly.entity_id
_entity_poly.type
_entity_poly.pdbx_seq_one_letter_code
_entity_poly.pdbx_strand_id
1 'polypeptide(L)'
;ENKAISWPNYHSGSNGDYQKITPVDPVHELLLNPNNDSGVIEYFPAHPHEGAVGVPADENHARVIAIGTSKVTGRPFNSVVAFESARDDHGNTLGRAVAESSFHHLVDYNWDISKGCPSFLEEPPGDQIERDPEKLNDIKTYVSNLARWLASSKK
;
A
#
# COMPACT_ATOMS: atom_id res chain seq x y z
N GLU A 1 -19.46 11.80 3.62
CA GLU A 1 -19.53 10.35 3.35
C GLU A 1 -20.28 10.15 2.04
N ASN A 2 -19.56 9.79 0.98
CA ASN A 2 -20.17 9.49 -0.31
C ASN A 2 -20.98 8.19 -0.18
N LYS A 3 -22.30 8.27 -0.36
CA LYS A 3 -23.25 7.15 -0.16
C LYS A 3 -23.27 6.15 -1.32
N ALA A 4 -22.50 6.37 -2.39
CA ALA A 4 -22.57 5.59 -3.62
C ALA A 4 -21.63 4.37 -3.67
N ILE A 5 -20.67 4.23 -2.75
CA ILE A 5 -19.69 3.13 -2.78
C ILE A 5 -20.08 2.05 -1.77
N SER A 6 -20.41 0.86 -2.28
CA SER A 6 -20.78 -0.30 -1.48
C SER A 6 -19.61 -1.29 -1.32
N TRP A 7 -18.85 -1.13 -0.22
CA TRP A 7 -18.01 -2.14 0.47
C TRP A 7 -16.82 -2.82 -0.25
N PRO A 8 -15.72 -3.12 0.50
CA PRO A 8 -15.18 -2.34 1.61
C PRO A 8 -14.62 -1.00 1.10
N ASN A 9 -14.86 0.06 1.86
CA ASN A 9 -14.45 1.44 1.51
C ASN A 9 -13.87 2.13 2.75
N TYR A 10 -12.60 1.86 3.04
CA TYR A 10 -11.87 2.50 4.13
C TYR A 10 -11.41 3.90 3.68
N HIS A 11 -11.31 4.83 4.63
CA HIS A 11 -10.91 6.20 4.34
C HIS A 11 -9.57 6.47 5.01
N SER A 12 -8.48 6.36 4.27
CA SER A 12 -7.12 6.49 4.84
C SER A 12 -6.69 7.95 5.01
N GLY A 13 -7.32 8.86 4.26
CA GLY A 13 -7.11 10.32 4.27
C GLY A 13 -7.64 10.95 2.97
N SER A 14 -7.36 12.23 2.75
CA SER A 14 -7.66 12.88 1.47
C SER A 14 -6.55 12.60 0.44
N ASN A 15 -6.86 12.77 -0.85
CA ASN A 15 -5.81 12.81 -1.88
C ASN A 15 -4.86 13.96 -1.60
N GLY A 16 -3.55 13.69 -1.59
CA GLY A 16 -2.54 14.67 -1.18
C GLY A 16 -2.12 14.56 0.28
N ASP A 17 -2.76 13.69 1.06
CA ASP A 17 -2.32 13.33 2.40
C ASP A 17 -1.54 12.01 2.43
N TYR A 18 -0.97 11.69 3.60
CA TYR A 18 -0.38 10.39 3.89
C TYR A 18 -1.25 9.55 4.81
N GLN A 19 -1.23 8.25 4.58
CA GLN A 19 -1.62 7.25 5.57
C GLN A 19 -0.36 6.72 6.25
N LYS A 20 -0.36 6.72 7.59
CA LYS A 20 0.60 5.91 8.35
C LYS A 20 0.20 4.44 8.26
N ILE A 21 1.10 3.58 7.79
CA ILE A 21 0.93 2.12 7.78
C ILE A 21 1.65 1.49 8.96
N THR A 22 1.20 0.30 9.35
CA THR A 22 1.85 -0.54 10.36
C THR A 22 2.39 -1.80 9.69
N PRO A 23 3.73 -1.97 9.60
CA PRO A 23 4.33 -3.22 9.17
C PRO A 23 3.96 -4.39 10.10
N VAL A 24 3.70 -5.56 9.52
CA VAL A 24 3.39 -6.78 10.29
C VAL A 24 4.67 -7.56 10.58
N ASP A 25 4.88 -7.89 11.85
CA ASP A 25 6.03 -8.68 12.29
C ASP A 25 5.93 -10.17 11.86
N PRO A 26 7.05 -10.81 11.46
CA PRO A 26 8.34 -10.17 11.20
C PRO A 26 8.27 -9.27 9.96
N VAL A 27 8.88 -8.09 10.03
CA VAL A 27 8.84 -7.09 8.93
C VAL A 27 9.29 -7.72 7.61
N HIS A 28 8.48 -7.56 6.57
CA HIS A 28 8.78 -8.04 5.24
C HIS A 28 9.85 -7.18 4.57
N GLU A 29 10.76 -7.77 3.78
CA GLU A 29 11.86 -7.05 3.13
C GLU A 29 11.39 -5.91 2.22
N LEU A 30 10.20 -6.04 1.63
CA LEU A 30 9.52 -4.99 0.86
C LEU A 30 9.31 -3.69 1.64
N LEU A 31 9.10 -3.79 2.95
CA LEU A 31 8.82 -2.65 3.85
C LEU A 31 10.08 -2.15 4.57
N LEU A 32 11.27 -2.58 4.17
CA LEU A 32 12.50 -2.02 4.71
C LEU A 32 12.83 -0.69 4.03
N ASN A 33 13.20 0.29 4.83
CA ASN A 33 13.72 1.56 4.35
C ASN A 33 14.97 1.94 5.17
N PRO A 34 16.19 1.62 4.69
CA PRO A 34 17.41 1.94 5.42
C PRO A 34 17.73 3.44 5.45
N ASN A 35 16.97 4.28 4.74
CA ASN A 35 17.22 5.71 4.61
C ASN A 35 16.40 6.56 5.59
N ASN A 36 15.54 5.96 6.42
CA ASN A 36 14.79 6.66 7.46
C ASN A 36 15.17 6.13 8.86
N ASP A 37 14.83 6.89 9.91
CA ASP A 37 15.24 6.59 11.29
C ASP A 37 14.66 5.29 11.84
N SER A 38 13.46 4.92 11.39
CA SER A 38 12.77 3.70 11.84
C SER A 38 13.27 2.43 11.14
N GLY A 39 14.01 2.57 10.02
CA GLY A 39 14.49 1.46 9.21
C GLY A 39 13.40 0.78 8.38
N VAL A 40 12.16 1.27 8.44
CA VAL A 40 10.97 0.66 7.82
C VAL A 40 10.09 1.70 7.18
N ILE A 41 9.31 1.29 6.19
CA ILE A 41 8.34 2.15 5.50
C ILE A 41 7.18 2.45 6.45
N GLU A 42 6.92 3.72 6.70
CA GLU A 42 5.88 4.20 7.61
C GLU A 42 4.72 4.88 6.89
N TYR A 43 4.95 5.45 5.70
CA TYR A 43 3.98 6.29 5.02
C TYR A 43 3.69 5.85 3.59
N PHE A 44 2.41 5.66 3.28
CA PHE A 44 1.87 5.57 1.92
C PHE A 44 1.00 6.80 1.61
N PRO A 45 0.81 7.16 0.32
CA PRO A 45 -0.22 8.13 -0.05
C PRO A 45 -1.59 7.68 0.45
N ALA A 46 -2.37 8.60 1.00
CA ALA A 46 -3.74 8.35 1.41
C ALA A 46 -4.69 8.45 0.21
N HIS A 47 -5.86 7.82 0.36
CA HIS A 47 -6.98 7.93 -0.56
C HIS A 47 -8.30 7.92 0.23
N PRO A 48 -9.32 8.71 -0.19
CA PRO A 48 -10.63 8.71 0.47
C PRO A 48 -11.35 7.37 0.33
N HIS A 49 -10.93 6.52 -0.63
CA HIS A 49 -11.57 5.24 -0.92
C HIS A 49 -10.56 4.11 -1.08
N GLU A 50 -10.41 3.32 -0.04
CA GLU A 50 -9.49 2.19 0.04
C GLU A 50 -10.27 0.87 0.09
N GLY A 51 -9.80 -0.12 -0.66
CA GLY A 51 -10.26 -1.49 -0.50
C GLY A 51 -9.63 -2.16 0.72
N ALA A 52 -9.70 -3.48 0.75
CA ALA A 52 -8.86 -4.30 1.62
C ALA A 52 -8.50 -5.60 0.91
N VAL A 53 -7.30 -6.09 1.20
CA VAL A 53 -6.79 -7.36 0.65
C VAL A 53 -6.69 -8.43 1.73
N GLY A 54 -6.68 -9.70 1.37
CA GLY A 54 -6.62 -10.80 2.32
C GLY A 54 -5.85 -11.98 1.76
N VAL A 55 -5.38 -12.83 2.66
CA VAL A 55 -4.79 -14.12 2.29
C VAL A 55 -5.90 -15.15 2.21
N PRO A 56 -6.04 -15.90 1.09
CA PRO A 56 -6.95 -17.03 1.02
C PRO A 56 -6.67 -18.05 2.14
N ALA A 57 -7.71 -18.71 2.66
CA ALA A 57 -7.58 -19.59 3.81
C ALA A 57 -6.67 -20.82 3.56
N ASP A 58 -6.53 -21.22 2.31
CA ASP A 58 -5.74 -22.34 1.83
C ASP A 58 -4.35 -21.94 1.28
N GLU A 59 -3.99 -20.65 1.33
CA GLU A 59 -2.70 -20.16 0.87
C GLU A 59 -1.69 -20.08 2.02
N ASN A 60 -0.63 -20.87 1.94
CA ASN A 60 0.41 -20.96 2.98
C ASN A 60 1.66 -20.13 2.67
N HIS A 61 1.77 -19.62 1.44
CA HIS A 61 2.91 -18.85 0.95
C HIS A 61 2.60 -17.36 0.79
N ALA A 62 1.54 -16.88 1.43
CA ALA A 62 1.22 -15.46 1.45
C ALA A 62 0.94 -14.95 2.86
N ARG A 63 1.19 -13.66 3.07
CA ARG A 63 0.89 -13.00 4.34
C ARG A 63 0.57 -11.53 4.13
N VAL A 64 -0.25 -10.98 5.04
CA VAL A 64 -0.39 -9.53 5.20
C VAL A 64 0.96 -8.98 5.68
N ILE A 65 1.46 -7.95 5.01
CA ILE A 65 2.73 -7.29 5.36
C ILE A 65 2.53 -5.86 5.86
N ALA A 66 1.46 -5.18 5.45
CA ALA A 66 1.14 -3.82 5.91
C ALA A 66 -0.35 -3.67 6.26
N ILE A 67 -0.62 -2.96 7.35
CA ILE A 67 -1.95 -2.62 7.84
C ILE A 67 -2.16 -1.10 7.79
N GLY A 68 -3.26 -0.65 7.18
CA GLY A 68 -3.75 0.72 7.22
C GLY A 68 -4.80 0.93 8.31
N THR A 69 -5.26 2.16 8.50
CA THR A 69 -6.31 2.49 9.48
C THR A 69 -7.29 3.49 8.89
N SER A 70 -8.57 3.15 8.88
CA SER A 70 -9.60 4.10 8.45
C SER A 70 -9.72 5.25 9.45
N LYS A 71 -9.57 6.47 8.97
CA LYS A 71 -9.70 7.70 9.76
C LYS A 71 -11.12 7.97 10.21
N VAL A 72 -12.11 7.45 9.50
CA VAL A 72 -13.53 7.63 9.86
C VAL A 72 -13.94 6.68 10.98
N THR A 73 -13.54 5.41 10.91
CA THR A 73 -14.02 4.37 11.84
C THR A 73 -12.97 3.93 12.87
N GLY A 74 -11.71 4.30 12.70
CA GLY A 74 -10.58 3.81 13.49
C GLY A 74 -10.25 2.34 13.25
N ARG A 75 -10.96 1.65 12.35
CA ARG A 75 -10.76 0.21 12.12
C ARG A 75 -9.48 -0.03 11.30
N PRO A 76 -8.65 -1.01 11.70
CA PRO A 76 -7.53 -1.45 10.89
C PRO A 76 -8.05 -2.17 9.64
N PHE A 77 -7.28 -2.12 8.56
CA PHE A 77 -7.51 -2.90 7.35
C PHE A 77 -6.20 -3.35 6.74
N ASN A 78 -6.20 -4.53 6.12
CA ASN A 78 -5.02 -5.04 5.41
C ASN A 78 -4.80 -4.22 4.14
N SER A 79 -3.63 -3.58 4.07
CA SER A 79 -3.25 -2.74 2.93
C SER A 79 -2.44 -3.50 1.90
N VAL A 80 -1.53 -4.37 2.33
CA VAL A 80 -0.64 -5.11 1.42
C VAL A 80 -0.53 -6.57 1.84
N VAL A 81 -0.67 -7.47 0.87
CA VAL A 81 -0.38 -8.91 0.99
C VAL A 81 0.74 -9.27 0.03
N ALA A 82 1.77 -9.97 0.52
CA ALA A 82 2.84 -10.52 -0.29
C ALA A 82 2.67 -12.03 -0.44
N PHE A 83 2.86 -12.53 -1.66
CA PHE A 83 2.89 -13.95 -2.02
C PHE A 83 4.32 -14.31 -2.41
N GLU A 84 4.92 -15.21 -1.65
CA GLU A 84 6.25 -15.76 -1.89
C GLU A 84 6.25 -16.74 -3.07
N SER A 85 7.44 -16.98 -3.63
CA SER A 85 7.59 -18.06 -4.60
C SER A 85 7.40 -19.42 -3.90
N ALA A 86 6.60 -20.28 -4.51
CA ALA A 86 6.24 -21.59 -3.97
C ALA A 86 6.29 -22.66 -5.05
N ARG A 87 6.19 -23.93 -4.63
CA ARG A 87 5.92 -25.05 -5.54
C ARG A 87 4.45 -25.42 -5.46
N ASP A 88 3.80 -25.58 -6.60
CA ASP A 88 2.45 -26.16 -6.64
C ASP A 88 2.48 -27.69 -6.55
N ASP A 89 1.31 -28.31 -6.43
CA ASP A 89 1.13 -29.77 -6.35
C ASP A 89 1.59 -30.51 -7.63
N HIS A 90 1.79 -29.77 -8.73
CA HIS A 90 2.31 -30.29 -9.99
C HIS A 90 3.84 -30.13 -10.12
N GLY A 91 4.50 -29.56 -9.10
CA GLY A 91 5.93 -29.34 -9.06
C GLY A 91 6.42 -28.09 -9.80
N ASN A 92 5.51 -27.26 -10.33
CA ASN A 92 5.85 -26.00 -10.97
C ASN A 92 6.33 -24.98 -9.93
N THR A 93 7.25 -24.09 -10.32
CA THR A 93 7.65 -22.96 -9.48
C THR A 93 6.75 -21.76 -9.80
N LEU A 94 5.94 -21.36 -8.82
CA LEU A 94 5.11 -20.17 -8.90
C LEU A 94 5.93 -18.92 -8.66
N GLY A 95 5.59 -17.84 -9.38
CA GLY A 95 6.19 -16.53 -9.18
C GLY A 95 5.75 -15.88 -7.87
N ARG A 96 6.41 -14.78 -7.52
CA ARG A 96 6.00 -13.90 -6.43
C ARG A 96 4.87 -12.97 -6.90
N ALA A 97 4.04 -12.53 -5.98
CA ALA A 97 3.00 -11.53 -6.25
C ALA A 97 2.79 -10.59 -5.06
N VAL A 98 2.21 -9.42 -5.31
CA VAL A 98 1.74 -8.50 -4.27
C VAL A 98 0.32 -8.05 -4.61
N ALA A 99 -0.55 -8.06 -3.61
CA ALA A 99 -1.88 -7.47 -3.68
C ALA A 99 -1.92 -6.19 -2.84
N GLU A 100 -2.42 -5.11 -3.44
CA GLU A 100 -2.55 -3.78 -2.85
C GLU A 100 -4.02 -3.44 -2.62
N SER A 101 -4.34 -2.81 -1.49
CA SER A 101 -5.70 -2.31 -1.19
C SER A 101 -6.13 -1.17 -2.12
N SER A 102 -5.17 -0.50 -2.75
CA SER A 102 -5.42 0.66 -3.59
C SER A 102 -4.31 0.90 -4.59
N PHE A 103 -4.69 1.14 -5.84
CA PHE A 103 -3.74 1.57 -6.88
C PHE A 103 -3.26 3.01 -6.65
N HIS A 104 -3.99 3.79 -5.84
CA HIS A 104 -3.67 5.19 -5.55
C HIS A 104 -2.36 5.38 -4.78
N HIS A 105 -1.82 4.32 -4.19
CA HIS A 105 -0.48 4.33 -3.63
C HIS A 105 0.61 4.55 -4.70
N LEU A 106 0.32 4.20 -5.96
CA LEU A 106 1.30 4.08 -7.04
C LEU A 106 1.15 5.10 -8.17
N VAL A 107 0.12 5.96 -8.11
CA VAL A 107 -0.18 6.94 -9.16
C VAL A 107 0.60 8.24 -8.93
N ASP A 108 1.12 8.80 -10.02
CA ASP A 108 2.05 9.93 -9.98
C ASP A 108 1.41 11.23 -9.49
N TYR A 109 0.12 11.46 -9.77
CA TYR A 109 -0.63 12.61 -9.26
C TYR A 109 -0.87 12.56 -7.75
N ASN A 110 -0.73 11.38 -7.13
CA ASN A 110 -0.72 11.24 -5.67
C ASN A 110 0.68 11.35 -5.07
N TRP A 111 1.72 11.54 -5.89
CA TRP A 111 3.07 11.87 -5.45
C TRP A 111 3.43 13.32 -5.74
N ASP A 112 2.70 13.97 -6.65
CA ASP A 112 2.84 15.36 -7.03
C ASP A 112 1.44 15.96 -7.20
N ILE A 113 0.93 16.57 -6.12
CA ILE A 113 -0.43 17.12 -6.06
C ILE A 113 -0.64 18.30 -7.01
N SER A 114 0.44 18.90 -7.54
CA SER A 114 0.34 19.97 -8.54
C SER A 114 -0.22 19.48 -9.88
N LYS A 115 -0.16 18.16 -10.13
CA LYS A 115 -0.77 17.52 -11.31
C LYS A 115 -2.30 17.40 -11.22
N GLY A 116 -2.88 17.82 -10.11
CA GLY A 116 -4.33 17.80 -9.87
C GLY A 116 -4.84 16.45 -9.38
N CYS A 117 -6.16 16.31 -9.32
CA CYS A 117 -6.84 15.07 -8.96
C CYS A 117 -7.90 14.72 -10.01
N PRO A 118 -8.34 13.46 -10.08
CA PRO A 118 -9.42 13.08 -10.98
C PRO A 118 -10.70 13.88 -10.68
N SER A 119 -11.33 14.44 -11.71
CA SER A 119 -12.47 15.37 -11.59
C SER A 119 -13.78 14.74 -11.10
N PHE A 120 -13.81 13.43 -10.89
CA PHE A 120 -14.97 12.68 -10.42
C PHE A 120 -14.98 12.45 -8.90
N LEU A 121 -13.94 12.90 -8.18
CA LEU A 121 -13.90 12.84 -6.72
C LEU A 121 -14.56 14.10 -6.15
N GLU A 122 -15.43 13.91 -5.15
CA GLU A 122 -16.14 15.01 -4.49
C GLU A 122 -15.42 15.45 -3.21
N GLU A 123 -14.57 14.59 -2.65
CA GLU A 123 -13.80 14.84 -1.45
C GLU A 123 -12.72 15.91 -1.67
N PRO A 124 -12.57 16.87 -0.74
CA PRO A 124 -11.55 17.91 -0.86
C PRO A 124 -10.14 17.30 -0.78
N PRO A 125 -9.17 17.81 -1.58
CA PRO A 125 -7.79 17.38 -1.50
C PRO A 125 -7.16 17.84 -0.17
N GLY A 126 -6.15 17.09 0.25
CA GLY A 126 -5.20 17.46 1.30
C GLY A 126 -3.91 18.06 0.73
N ASP A 127 -3.00 18.44 1.63
CA ASP A 127 -1.78 19.18 1.32
C ASP A 127 -0.52 18.64 2.05
N GLN A 128 -0.63 17.51 2.77
CA GLN A 128 0.50 17.02 3.57
C GLN A 128 1.71 16.67 2.71
N ILE A 129 1.51 16.20 1.48
CA ILE A 129 2.62 15.90 0.57
C ILE A 129 3.46 17.15 0.27
N GLU A 130 2.85 18.32 0.16
CA GLU A 130 3.57 19.58 -0.04
C GLU A 130 4.27 20.03 1.25
N ARG A 131 3.63 19.84 2.40
CA ARG A 131 4.18 20.24 3.71
C ARG A 131 5.32 19.34 4.18
N ASP A 132 5.22 18.04 3.92
CA ASP A 132 6.14 17.00 4.37
C ASP A 132 6.64 16.14 3.17
N PRO A 133 7.37 16.73 2.20
CA PRO A 133 7.75 16.05 0.96
C PRO A 133 8.75 14.91 1.17
N GLU A 134 9.47 14.90 2.28
CA GLU A 134 10.43 13.84 2.62
C GLU A 134 9.77 12.48 2.86
N LYS A 135 8.50 12.46 3.31
CA LYS A 135 7.73 11.21 3.54
C LYS A 135 7.42 10.47 2.24
N LEU A 136 7.43 11.13 1.08
CA LEU A 136 7.34 10.44 -0.22
C LEU A 136 8.49 9.45 -0.46
N ASN A 137 9.61 9.59 0.24
CA ASN A 137 10.72 8.66 0.10
C ASN A 137 10.32 7.24 0.51
N ASP A 138 9.37 7.08 1.42
CA ASP A 138 8.86 5.77 1.83
C ASP A 138 8.19 5.04 0.68
N ILE A 139 7.19 5.66 0.03
CA ILE A 139 6.50 5.03 -1.11
C ILE A 139 7.43 4.83 -2.31
N LYS A 140 8.37 5.75 -2.57
CA LYS A 140 9.37 5.58 -3.63
C LYS A 140 10.33 4.42 -3.35
N THR A 141 10.71 4.25 -2.08
CA THR A 141 11.54 3.13 -1.63
C THR A 141 10.76 1.82 -1.74
N TYR A 142 9.49 1.81 -1.33
CA TYR A 142 8.59 0.67 -1.47
C TYR A 142 8.51 0.21 -2.92
N VAL A 143 8.22 1.12 -3.86
CA VAL A 143 8.11 0.80 -5.29
C VAL A 143 9.43 0.26 -5.84
N SER A 144 10.56 0.81 -5.39
CA SER A 144 11.89 0.30 -5.76
C SER A 144 12.15 -1.11 -5.23
N ASN A 145 11.77 -1.38 -3.99
CA ASN A 145 11.87 -2.71 -3.38
C ASN A 145 10.98 -3.70 -4.11
N LEU A 146 9.72 -3.32 -4.37
CA LEU A 146 8.72 -4.11 -5.08
C LEU A 146 9.20 -4.54 -6.46
N ALA A 147 9.71 -3.59 -7.25
CA ALA A 147 10.22 -3.88 -8.59
C ALA A 147 11.39 -4.89 -8.56
N ARG A 148 12.34 -4.72 -7.64
CA ARG A 148 13.48 -5.63 -7.48
C ARG A 148 13.05 -7.02 -7.00
N TRP A 149 12.16 -7.04 -6.02
CA TRP A 149 11.67 -8.26 -5.38
C TRP A 149 10.87 -9.13 -6.35
N LEU A 150 9.97 -8.53 -7.13
CA LEU A 150 9.19 -9.23 -8.16
C LEU A 150 10.06 -9.69 -9.34
N ALA A 151 11.10 -8.93 -9.70
CA ALA A 151 12.02 -9.29 -10.79
C ALA A 151 12.92 -10.48 -10.43
N SER A 152 13.16 -10.74 -9.14
CA SER A 152 14.12 -11.75 -8.67
C SER A 152 13.68 -13.21 -8.82
N SER A 153 12.62 -13.50 -9.59
CA SER A 153 12.11 -14.85 -9.88
C SER A 153 13.04 -15.73 -10.76
N LYS A 154 14.28 -15.29 -11.03
CA LYS A 154 15.30 -16.09 -11.71
C LYS A 154 16.59 -16.17 -10.90
N LYS A 155 16.81 -17.33 -10.29
CA LYS A 155 18.13 -17.98 -10.23
C LYS A 155 17.96 -19.46 -10.55
#